data_AF-A0A9P1FQW3-F1
#
_entry.id   AF-A0A9P1FQW3-F1
#
_cell.length_a   1.000
_cell.length_b   1.000
_cell.length_c   1.000
_cell.angle_alpha   90.00
_cell.angle_beta   90.00
_cell.angle_gamma   90.00
#
_symmetry.space_group_name_H-M   'P 1'
#
loop_
_entity.id
_entity.type
_entity.pdbx_description
1 polymer ?
#
loop_
_entity_poly.entity_id
_entity_poly.type
_entity_poly.pdbx_seq_one_letter_code
_entity_poly.pdbx_strand_id
1 'polypeptide(L)'
;MGTGCNGGKSGRVASGGVCKGSCLQGYAPSVSKLDCYAGIFSPESFTCDPEPCKIPTVQNRAGSGCMGIPGDSIASSKVCNAHCQGGYSPSAAKLSCSAGTLTPATFECSPDPCPMPKVGNQLGNGCKGMAGTIIASGGTFETVCARGYTPSVAKLACFAGTLKPNAYICQEDKCKAVTGVPNAPTVACQEGQSIIGGKSCTPRCNAGFSPSITSLACSRGTLNPTTFQCRADNCDVPYVANSLNPTCSEGNNIAHNKRCTPRCKSGYLPSSGSLKCTAGVLRPATFVCKAPCAAPNVLNTNQLCREGRLVSHGRSCTTQCNAGYLPSKASLQCVDGVLTGGPVWCESAPPPIGGNFYNCWTGDPHFVCSHGRRSDPLVPGTHWVLKQSCPGSPNFMWVQGLFGPVRPACTMGTAFGGHFLGKNVITIRSNNNPSWIVKWNGQNIVNAWKRSGHNTYKYNLGGTELSLTWSTNHLQLALSYGVTYKAQRSHWRRQKNIRVSGFYYT
;
A
#
# COMPACT_ATOMS: atom_id res chain seq x y z
N MET A 1 104.06 -8.91 25.67
CA MET A 1 105.23 -8.08 26.06
C MET A 1 105.84 -7.55 24.76
N GLY A 2 105.73 -6.25 24.50
CA GLY A 2 106.12 -5.61 23.23
C GLY A 2 107.62 -5.28 23.13
N THR A 3 108.11 -5.16 21.90
CA THR A 3 109.53 -5.04 21.53
C THR A 3 109.98 -3.58 21.39
N GLY A 4 110.29 -2.92 22.52
CA GLY A 4 111.18 -1.75 22.59
C GLY A 4 110.88 -0.54 21.68
N CYS A 5 111.86 0.38 21.62
CA CYS A 5 111.82 1.57 20.75
C CYS A 5 112.03 1.18 19.29
N ASN A 6 111.23 1.75 18.37
CA ASN A 6 111.39 1.59 16.91
C ASN A 6 111.37 0.12 16.43
N GLY A 7 110.42 -0.69 16.92
CA GLY A 7 110.16 -2.04 16.40
C GLY A 7 111.31 -3.04 16.58
N GLY A 8 112.12 -2.86 17.63
CA GLY A 8 113.21 -3.78 17.98
C GLY A 8 114.51 -3.62 17.19
N LYS A 9 114.71 -2.53 16.42
CA LYS A 9 115.89 -2.38 15.54
C LYS A 9 117.13 -1.71 16.14
N SER A 10 117.06 -1.12 17.34
CA SER A 10 118.27 -0.72 18.09
C SER A 10 117.96 -0.44 19.55
N GLY A 11 118.63 -1.13 20.49
CA GLY A 11 118.45 -0.94 21.93
C GLY A 11 119.00 0.37 22.51
N ARG A 12 119.33 1.36 21.67
CA ARG A 12 119.88 2.66 22.08
C ARG A 12 119.21 3.80 21.30
N VAL A 13 118.79 4.84 22.00
CA VAL A 13 118.27 6.10 21.44
C VAL A 13 119.24 7.20 21.86
N ALA A 14 119.72 8.02 20.91
CA ALA A 14 120.64 9.11 21.21
C ALA A 14 119.94 10.23 22.02
N SER A 15 120.69 10.98 22.82
CA SER A 15 120.16 12.17 23.50
C SER A 15 119.65 13.18 22.46
N GLY A 16 118.44 13.69 22.64
CA GLY A 16 117.66 14.46 21.67
C GLY A 16 116.79 13.62 20.73
N GLY A 17 116.88 12.29 20.79
CA GLY A 17 116.10 11.35 19.98
C GLY A 17 114.74 11.00 20.58
N VAL A 18 113.82 10.57 19.70
CA VAL A 18 112.46 10.15 20.08
C VAL A 18 112.32 8.64 19.98
N CYS A 19 111.94 8.00 21.08
CA CYS A 19 111.50 6.61 21.09
C CYS A 19 110.00 6.55 20.77
N LYS A 20 109.62 6.02 19.61
CA LYS A 20 108.22 5.68 19.34
C LYS A 20 107.91 4.33 19.96
N GLY A 21 106.94 4.29 20.87
CA GLY A 21 106.49 3.05 21.50
C GLY A 21 105.94 2.11 20.44
N SER A 22 106.45 0.87 20.41
CA SER A 22 105.96 -0.19 19.52
C SER A 22 105.35 -1.29 20.37
N CYS A 23 104.06 -1.51 20.23
CA CYS A 23 103.33 -2.58 20.91
C CYS A 23 102.97 -3.70 19.93
N LEU A 24 102.61 -4.87 20.48
CA LEU A 24 102.03 -5.95 19.68
C LEU A 24 100.67 -5.52 19.13
N GLN A 25 100.25 -6.09 18.01
CA GLN A 25 98.94 -5.82 17.41
C GLN A 25 97.81 -5.97 18.46
N GLY A 26 96.91 -4.99 18.54
CA GLY A 26 95.83 -4.93 19.54
C GLY A 26 96.19 -4.24 20.86
N TYR A 27 97.41 -3.69 20.99
CA TYR A 27 97.85 -2.91 22.13
C TYR A 27 98.42 -1.56 21.67
N ALA A 28 98.09 -0.49 22.38
CA ALA A 28 98.60 0.86 22.16
C ALA A 28 99.52 1.26 23.32
N PRO A 29 100.60 2.01 23.05
CA PRO A 29 101.45 2.50 24.12
C PRO A 29 100.70 3.60 24.89
N SER A 30 100.74 3.57 26.23
CA SER A 30 100.08 4.55 27.09
C SER A 30 100.59 5.98 26.87
N VAL A 31 101.77 6.11 26.29
CA VAL A 31 102.25 7.34 25.63
C VAL A 31 102.84 7.04 24.26
N SER A 32 102.55 7.89 23.28
CA SER A 32 102.95 7.67 21.88
C SER A 32 104.45 7.83 21.63
N LYS A 33 105.15 8.56 22.51
CA LYS A 33 106.59 8.79 22.42
C LYS A 33 107.23 8.97 23.80
N LEU A 34 108.50 8.56 23.91
CA LEU A 34 109.39 8.95 24.99
C LEU A 34 110.52 9.81 24.40
N ASP A 35 110.69 11.03 24.90
CA ASP A 35 111.79 11.90 24.47
C ASP A 35 113.04 11.59 25.33
N CYS A 36 114.18 11.29 24.71
CA CYS A 36 115.42 10.97 25.43
C CYS A 36 116.28 12.24 25.62
N TYR A 37 116.51 12.68 26.86
CA TYR A 37 117.40 13.79 27.17
C TYR A 37 118.41 13.38 28.25
N ALA A 38 119.70 13.56 27.97
CA ALA A 38 120.80 13.27 28.90
C ALA A 38 120.76 11.85 29.50
N GLY A 39 120.31 10.86 28.71
CA GLY A 39 120.21 9.45 29.14
C GLY A 39 118.92 9.08 29.87
N ILE A 40 117.99 10.01 30.05
CA ILE A 40 116.69 9.80 30.71
C ILE A 40 115.56 9.95 29.69
N PHE A 41 114.57 9.04 29.72
CA PHE A 41 113.35 9.17 28.93
C PHE A 41 112.31 10.00 29.69
N SER A 42 111.60 10.89 28.99
CA SER A 42 110.44 11.61 29.53
C SER A 42 109.20 11.33 28.66
N PRO A 43 108.17 10.67 29.22
CA PRO A 43 108.13 9.97 30.52
C PRO A 43 109.11 8.79 30.60
N GLU A 44 109.35 8.24 31.79
CA GLU A 44 110.40 7.22 32.02
C GLU A 44 110.12 5.88 31.31
N SER A 45 108.86 5.55 31.12
CA SER A 45 108.43 4.32 30.43
C SER A 45 107.04 4.49 29.82
N PHE A 46 106.65 3.51 29.01
CA PHE A 46 105.27 3.33 28.58
C PHE A 46 104.83 1.90 28.90
N THR A 47 103.54 1.72 29.10
CA THR A 47 102.87 0.41 29.14
C THR A 47 102.20 0.17 27.79
N CYS A 48 102.13 -1.09 27.36
CA CYS A 48 101.27 -1.45 26.24
C CYS A 48 99.89 -1.81 26.81
N ASP A 49 98.95 -0.88 26.71
CA ASP A 49 97.59 -1.08 27.16
C ASP A 49 96.76 -1.67 26.02
N PRO A 50 95.87 -2.63 26.29
CA PRO A 50 95.07 -3.23 25.23
C PRO A 50 94.12 -2.20 24.61
N GLU A 51 94.08 -2.14 23.28
CA GLU A 51 93.29 -1.15 22.57
C GLU A 51 91.79 -1.33 22.84
N PRO A 52 91.02 -0.23 22.96
CA PRO A 52 89.57 -0.31 23.00
C PRO A 52 89.02 -0.76 21.65
N CYS A 53 87.95 -1.56 21.66
CA CYS A 53 87.29 -1.99 20.43
C CYS A 53 86.32 -0.92 19.96
N LYS A 54 86.30 -0.63 18.65
CA LYS A 54 85.30 0.25 18.05
C LYS A 54 83.94 -0.46 17.97
N ILE A 55 82.88 0.21 18.39
CA ILE A 55 81.51 -0.30 18.31
C ILE A 55 81.04 -0.23 16.85
N PRO A 56 80.54 -1.34 16.27
CA PRO A 56 80.03 -1.34 14.90
C PRO A 56 78.80 -0.44 14.76
N THR A 57 78.68 0.22 13.61
CA THR A 57 77.49 1.01 13.27
C THR A 57 76.49 0.13 12.55
N VAL A 58 75.39 -0.16 13.24
CA VAL A 58 74.33 -1.08 12.79
C VAL A 58 73.02 -0.32 12.66
N GLN A 59 72.23 -0.62 11.64
CA GLN A 59 70.90 -0.04 11.45
C GLN A 59 69.95 -0.48 12.58
N ASN A 60 69.02 0.38 12.98
CA ASN A 60 68.07 0.13 14.07
C ASN A 60 68.71 -0.17 15.43
N ARG A 61 69.97 0.25 15.66
CA ARG A 61 70.60 0.22 16.99
C ARG A 61 70.02 1.31 17.89
N ALA A 62 69.91 1.04 19.18
CA ALA A 62 69.51 2.03 20.18
C ALA A 62 70.74 2.63 20.87
N GLY A 63 70.87 3.96 20.83
CA GLY A 63 72.04 4.66 21.34
C GLY A 63 73.32 4.27 20.57
N SER A 64 74.38 3.91 21.31
CA SER A 64 75.63 3.40 20.73
C SER A 64 75.50 1.99 20.12
N GLY A 65 74.44 1.25 20.45
CA GLY A 65 74.28 -0.18 20.14
C GLY A 65 74.80 -1.11 21.24
N CYS A 66 75.43 -0.56 22.29
CA CYS A 66 75.83 -1.30 23.49
C CYS A 66 75.15 -0.71 24.72
N MET A 67 74.34 -1.52 25.41
CA MET A 67 73.58 -1.07 26.57
C MET A 67 74.50 -0.55 27.68
N GLY A 68 74.29 0.70 28.11
CA GLY A 68 75.03 1.33 29.20
C GLY A 68 76.45 1.80 28.85
N ILE A 69 76.87 1.72 27.58
CA ILE A 69 78.18 2.21 27.12
C ILE A 69 77.98 3.48 26.28
N PRO A 70 78.36 4.67 26.78
CA PRO A 70 78.33 5.89 25.98
C PRO A 70 79.51 5.93 24.99
N GLY A 71 79.29 6.53 23.82
CA GLY A 71 80.32 6.70 22.79
C GLY A 71 80.45 5.53 21.80
N ASP A 72 81.55 5.52 21.04
CA ASP A 72 81.77 4.61 19.91
C ASP A 72 82.82 3.52 20.18
N SER A 73 83.23 3.34 21.44
CA SER A 73 84.30 2.41 21.82
C SER A 73 84.06 1.69 23.15
N ILE A 74 84.58 0.47 23.26
CA ILE A 74 84.49 -0.40 24.43
C ILE A 74 85.90 -0.68 24.93
N ALA A 75 86.17 -0.47 26.22
CA ALA A 75 87.44 -0.83 26.82
C ALA A 75 87.71 -2.34 26.67
N SER A 76 88.98 -2.73 26.47
CA SER A 76 89.35 -4.15 26.40
C SER A 76 88.91 -4.91 27.65
N SER A 77 88.56 -6.19 27.47
CA SER A 77 88.02 -7.09 28.49
C SER A 77 86.62 -6.72 28.99
N LYS A 78 85.92 -5.79 28.34
CA LYS A 78 84.50 -5.51 28.58
C LYS A 78 83.61 -6.19 27.54
N VAL A 79 82.34 -6.36 27.90
CA VAL A 79 81.31 -6.98 27.07
C VAL A 79 80.29 -5.91 26.68
N CYS A 80 80.03 -5.78 25.38
CA CYS A 80 78.86 -5.11 24.84
C CYS A 80 77.65 -6.02 25.00
N ASN A 81 76.62 -5.59 25.74
CA ASN A 81 75.29 -6.18 25.56
C ASN A 81 74.62 -5.45 24.40
N ALA A 82 74.38 -6.15 23.29
CA ALA A 82 73.83 -5.53 22.09
C ALA A 82 72.45 -4.95 22.37
N HIS A 83 72.21 -3.73 21.88
CA HIS A 83 70.99 -2.98 22.16
C HIS A 83 70.40 -2.41 20.88
N CYS A 84 69.26 -2.98 20.49
CA CYS A 84 68.49 -2.55 19.32
C CYS A 84 67.34 -1.62 19.74
N GLN A 85 66.79 -0.88 18.77
CA GLN A 85 65.56 -0.11 18.95
C GLN A 85 64.39 -1.04 19.30
N GLY A 86 63.36 -0.51 19.96
CA GLY A 86 62.18 -1.31 20.32
C GLY A 86 61.56 -1.99 19.09
N GLY A 87 61.26 -3.28 19.21
CA GLY A 87 60.74 -4.10 18.11
C GLY A 87 61.81 -4.73 17.22
N TYR A 88 63.08 -4.70 17.63
CA TYR A 88 64.19 -5.36 16.94
C TYR A 88 65.05 -6.17 17.92
N SER A 89 65.51 -7.34 17.48
CA SER A 89 66.38 -8.24 18.24
C SER A 89 67.77 -8.33 17.61
N PRO A 90 68.85 -8.30 18.41
CA PRO A 90 70.20 -8.45 17.89
C PRO A 90 70.49 -9.90 17.50
N SER A 91 71.19 -10.10 16.38
CA SER A 91 71.67 -11.42 15.94
C SER A 91 72.70 -12.04 16.91
N ALA A 92 73.42 -11.19 17.65
CA ALA A 92 74.30 -11.58 18.74
C ALA A 92 73.99 -10.73 19.98
N ALA A 93 73.53 -11.35 21.07
CA ALA A 93 73.16 -10.63 22.29
C ALA A 93 74.35 -9.98 23.00
N LYS A 94 75.57 -10.51 22.79
CA LYS A 94 76.80 -10.06 23.45
C LYS A 94 77.96 -10.02 22.47
N LEU A 95 78.80 -8.99 22.59
CA LEU A 95 80.08 -8.87 21.88
C LEU A 95 81.19 -8.64 22.90
N SER A 96 82.22 -9.48 22.87
CA SER A 96 83.36 -9.40 23.79
C SER A 96 84.52 -8.65 23.15
N CYS A 97 85.07 -7.66 23.84
CA CYS A 97 86.24 -6.92 23.37
C CYS A 97 87.53 -7.49 23.97
N SER A 98 88.49 -7.88 23.12
CA SER A 98 89.82 -8.34 23.53
C SER A 98 90.89 -7.67 22.65
N ALA A 99 91.70 -6.79 23.24
CA ALA A 99 92.86 -6.16 22.60
C ALA A 99 92.55 -5.63 21.18
N GLY A 100 91.64 -4.66 21.09
CA GLY A 100 91.19 -4.04 19.83
C GLY A 100 90.25 -4.90 18.97
N THR A 101 90.06 -6.19 19.27
CA THR A 101 89.22 -7.11 18.49
C THR A 101 87.88 -7.38 19.18
N LEU A 102 86.78 -7.12 18.47
CA LEU A 102 85.42 -7.41 18.94
C LEU A 102 84.97 -8.79 18.41
N THR A 103 84.47 -9.66 19.29
CA THR A 103 83.98 -11.00 18.92
C THR A 103 82.55 -11.20 19.39
N PRO A 104 81.56 -11.37 18.48
CA PRO A 104 81.68 -11.23 17.03
C PRO A 104 82.06 -9.79 16.60
N ALA A 105 82.54 -9.61 15.38
CA ALA A 105 82.98 -8.29 14.89
C ALA A 105 81.82 -7.31 14.68
N THR A 106 80.61 -7.83 14.45
CA THR A 106 79.39 -7.05 14.26
C THR A 106 78.16 -7.82 14.75
N PHE A 107 77.02 -7.14 14.81
CA PHE A 107 75.69 -7.71 15.03
C PHE A 107 74.70 -7.05 14.07
N GLU A 108 73.52 -7.64 13.92
CA GLU A 108 72.43 -7.10 13.11
C GLU A 108 71.18 -6.98 13.97
N CYS A 109 70.43 -5.88 13.83
CA CYS A 109 69.12 -5.72 14.48
C CYS A 109 68.02 -6.16 13.52
N SER A 110 67.52 -7.39 13.69
CA SER A 110 66.43 -7.94 12.89
C SER A 110 65.07 -7.57 13.50
N PRO A 111 64.06 -7.20 12.68
CA PRO A 111 62.73 -6.89 13.19
C PRO A 111 62.12 -8.08 13.93
N ASP A 112 61.52 -7.82 15.09
CA ASP A 112 60.91 -8.86 15.92
C ASP A 112 59.68 -9.50 15.24
N PRO A 113 59.45 -10.81 15.44
CA PRO A 113 58.19 -11.44 15.09
C PRO A 113 57.07 -11.01 16.04
N CYS A 114 55.82 -11.04 15.57
CA CYS A 114 54.66 -10.70 16.37
C CYS A 114 54.05 -11.96 17.00
N PRO A 115 53.65 -11.93 18.29
CA PRO A 115 52.86 -13.01 18.86
C PRO A 115 51.47 -13.06 18.19
N MET A 116 50.96 -14.27 17.93
CA MET A 116 49.60 -14.42 17.44
C MET A 116 48.59 -13.98 18.51
N PRO A 117 47.60 -13.15 18.15
CA PRO A 117 46.58 -12.70 19.09
C PRO A 117 45.68 -13.89 19.52
N LYS A 118 45.33 -13.95 20.80
CA LYS A 118 44.34 -14.89 21.32
C LYS A 118 42.98 -14.20 21.40
N VAL A 119 42.08 -14.56 20.52
CA VAL A 119 40.73 -13.98 20.39
C VAL A 119 39.68 -15.06 20.66
N GLY A 120 38.66 -14.73 21.44
CA GLY A 120 37.52 -15.63 21.67
C GLY A 120 36.79 -15.93 20.35
N ASN A 121 36.32 -17.17 20.18
CA ASN A 121 35.64 -17.64 18.95
C ASN A 121 36.49 -17.55 17.68
N GLN A 122 37.83 -17.54 17.78
CA GLN A 122 38.70 -17.69 16.61
C GLN A 122 38.73 -19.14 16.12
N LEU A 123 38.94 -19.36 14.82
CA LEU A 123 39.16 -20.70 14.28
C LEU A 123 40.65 -21.05 14.35
N GLY A 124 41.01 -22.10 15.09
CA GLY A 124 42.41 -22.48 15.29
C GLY A 124 43.21 -21.37 15.99
N ASN A 125 44.30 -20.92 15.38
CA ASN A 125 45.09 -19.78 15.85
C ASN A 125 44.60 -18.42 15.33
N GLY A 126 43.45 -18.38 14.65
CA GLY A 126 42.86 -17.15 14.11
C GLY A 126 43.51 -16.63 12.83
N CYS A 127 44.52 -17.31 12.30
CA CYS A 127 45.25 -16.93 11.09
C CYS A 127 45.06 -17.99 10.01
N LYS A 128 44.48 -17.62 8.87
CA LYS A 128 44.17 -18.58 7.80
C LYS A 128 45.43 -19.22 7.24
N GLY A 129 45.50 -20.55 7.29
CA GLY A 129 46.57 -21.32 6.64
C GLY A 129 47.96 -21.18 7.28
N MET A 130 48.06 -20.57 8.46
CA MET A 130 49.32 -20.48 9.21
C MET A 130 49.27 -21.42 10.41
N ALA A 131 50.37 -22.12 10.67
CA ALA A 131 50.57 -22.91 11.89
C ALA A 131 51.52 -22.18 12.84
N GLY A 132 51.41 -22.45 14.15
CA GLY A 132 52.29 -21.89 15.18
C GLY A 132 51.65 -20.77 16.01
N THR A 133 52.50 -20.04 16.74
CA THR A 133 52.13 -19.00 17.73
C THR A 133 52.75 -17.62 17.45
N ILE A 134 53.56 -17.52 16.39
CA ILE A 134 54.32 -16.31 16.03
C ILE A 134 54.23 -16.05 14.53
N ILE A 135 54.24 -14.77 14.17
CA ILE A 135 54.16 -14.27 12.80
C ILE A 135 55.49 -13.57 12.50
N ALA A 136 56.18 -13.99 11.43
CA ALA A 136 57.40 -13.33 11.00
C ALA A 136 57.15 -11.85 10.66
N SER A 137 58.11 -10.99 10.97
CA SER A 137 58.05 -9.58 10.61
C SER A 137 57.93 -9.41 9.09
N GLY A 138 57.09 -8.47 8.66
CA GLY A 138 56.71 -8.28 7.25
C GLY A 138 55.58 -9.20 6.78
N GLY A 139 55.17 -10.17 7.59
CA GLY A 139 54.06 -11.08 7.27
C GLY A 139 52.69 -10.40 7.32
N THR A 140 51.81 -10.77 6.39
CA THR A 140 50.37 -10.42 6.44
C THR A 140 49.52 -11.69 6.47
N PHE A 141 48.42 -11.67 7.22
CA PHE A 141 47.54 -12.83 7.34
C PHE A 141 46.06 -12.44 7.33
N GLU A 142 45.24 -13.37 6.83
CA GLU A 142 43.79 -13.27 6.89
C GLU A 142 43.30 -13.79 8.25
N THR A 143 42.46 -13.01 8.91
CA THR A 143 41.86 -13.42 10.18
C THR A 143 40.72 -14.40 9.93
N VAL A 144 40.56 -15.39 10.82
CA VAL A 144 39.49 -16.39 10.69
C VAL A 144 38.83 -16.64 12.03
N CYS A 145 37.51 -16.55 12.03
CA CYS A 145 36.68 -16.85 13.18
C CYS A 145 35.98 -18.20 13.01
N ALA A 146 35.53 -18.77 14.14
CA ALA A 146 34.72 -19.98 14.15
C ALA A 146 33.42 -19.76 13.36
N ARG A 147 32.80 -20.87 12.92
CA ARG A 147 31.55 -20.81 12.14
C ARG A 147 30.48 -20.01 12.88
N GLY A 148 29.87 -19.03 12.20
CA GLY A 148 28.87 -18.13 12.78
C GLY A 148 29.44 -16.84 13.39
N TYR A 149 30.73 -16.56 13.17
CA TYR A 149 31.39 -15.33 13.57
C TYR A 149 32.18 -14.72 12.41
N THR A 150 32.19 -13.40 12.33
CA THR A 150 32.92 -12.60 11.35
C THR A 150 33.99 -11.77 12.07
N PRO A 151 35.24 -11.74 11.57
CA PRO A 151 36.28 -10.91 12.17
C PRO A 151 36.02 -9.42 11.92
N SER A 152 36.28 -8.58 12.93
CA SER A 152 36.16 -7.11 12.81
C SER A 152 37.18 -6.51 11.85
N VAL A 153 38.29 -7.20 11.62
CA VAL A 153 39.39 -6.81 10.72
C VAL A 153 39.76 -8.03 9.91
N ALA A 154 39.66 -7.97 8.57
CA ALA A 154 39.91 -9.12 7.70
C ALA A 154 41.39 -9.50 7.56
N LYS A 155 42.30 -8.54 7.71
CA LYS A 155 43.75 -8.76 7.54
C LYS A 155 44.55 -8.01 8.59
N LEU A 156 45.59 -8.66 9.09
CA LEU A 156 46.58 -8.09 10.01
C LEU A 156 47.96 -8.19 9.38
N ALA A 157 48.80 -7.17 9.61
CA ALA A 157 50.19 -7.16 9.22
C ALA A 157 51.08 -7.12 10.47
N CYS A 158 52.17 -7.87 10.46
CA CYS A 158 53.18 -7.85 11.51
C CYS A 158 54.40 -7.03 11.04
N PHE A 159 54.86 -6.09 11.85
CA PHE A 159 56.12 -5.40 11.62
C PHE A 159 56.77 -4.99 12.94
N ALA A 160 58.05 -5.33 13.13
CA ALA A 160 58.86 -5.02 14.31
C ALA A 160 58.12 -5.32 15.63
N GLY A 161 57.63 -6.56 15.79
CA GLY A 161 56.89 -7.01 16.97
C GLY A 161 55.47 -6.43 17.15
N THR A 162 55.02 -5.56 16.24
CA THR A 162 53.72 -4.87 16.34
C THR A 162 52.76 -5.33 15.25
N LEU A 163 51.51 -5.62 15.62
CA LEU A 163 50.43 -5.92 14.69
C LEU A 163 49.73 -4.62 14.24
N LYS A 164 49.38 -4.54 12.95
CA LYS A 164 48.56 -3.48 12.38
C LYS A 164 47.39 -4.06 11.58
N PRO A 165 46.13 -3.80 11.99
CA PRO A 165 45.70 -3.28 13.30
C PRO A 165 46.24 -4.05 14.51
N ASN A 166 46.22 -3.47 15.71
CA ASN A 166 46.82 -4.10 16.90
C ASN A 166 46.01 -5.27 17.47
N ALA A 167 44.73 -5.37 17.12
CA ALA A 167 43.84 -6.44 17.54
C ALA A 167 42.67 -6.62 16.55
N TYR A 168 41.97 -7.74 16.68
CA TYR A 168 40.68 -7.99 16.06
C TYR A 168 39.78 -8.74 17.04
N ILE A 169 38.47 -8.71 16.79
CA ILE A 169 37.48 -9.48 17.55
C ILE A 169 36.64 -10.31 16.59
N CYS A 170 36.22 -11.49 17.03
CA CYS A 170 35.24 -12.31 16.31
C CYS A 170 33.84 -11.92 16.77
N GLN A 171 33.13 -11.17 15.93
CA GLN A 171 31.76 -10.75 16.20
C GLN A 171 30.80 -11.81 15.68
N GLU A 172 29.74 -12.09 16.43
CA GLU A 172 28.72 -13.04 16.00
C GLU A 172 28.04 -12.55 14.71
N ASP A 173 27.80 -13.46 13.78
CA ASP A 173 27.24 -13.13 12.47
C ASP A 173 25.83 -12.55 12.62
N LYS A 174 25.57 -11.48 11.85
CA LYS A 174 24.26 -10.85 11.79
C LYS A 174 23.27 -11.77 11.07
N CYS A 175 22.05 -11.88 11.59
CA CYS A 175 20.99 -12.59 10.90
C CYS A 175 20.33 -11.69 9.86
N LYS A 176 19.92 -12.28 8.74
CA LYS A 176 19.03 -11.62 7.79
C LYS A 176 17.59 -11.73 8.27
N ALA A 177 16.85 -10.64 8.21
CA ALA A 177 15.42 -10.67 8.48
C ALA A 177 14.70 -11.62 7.52
N VAL A 178 13.64 -12.27 8.01
CA VAL A 178 12.82 -13.15 7.20
C VAL A 178 12.19 -12.33 6.07
N THR A 179 12.20 -12.86 4.84
CA THR A 179 11.60 -12.23 3.66
C THR A 179 10.56 -13.15 3.05
N GLY A 180 9.61 -12.59 2.29
CA GLY A 180 8.59 -13.37 1.60
C GLY A 180 7.50 -13.96 2.52
N VAL A 181 7.36 -13.47 3.75
CA VAL A 181 6.26 -13.88 4.64
C VAL A 181 4.95 -13.25 4.11
N PRO A 182 3.93 -14.04 3.74
CA PRO A 182 2.66 -13.50 3.28
C PRO A 182 2.00 -12.63 4.37
N ASN A 183 1.41 -11.52 3.96
CA ASN A 183 0.79 -10.53 4.85
C ASN A 183 1.75 -9.87 5.87
N ALA A 184 3.06 -9.95 5.63
CA ALA A 184 4.06 -9.14 6.32
C ALA A 184 4.52 -7.96 5.43
N PRO A 185 5.09 -6.90 6.02
CA PRO A 185 5.79 -5.87 5.27
C PRO A 185 7.08 -6.43 4.64
N THR A 186 7.68 -5.69 3.70
CA THR A 186 8.94 -6.07 3.02
C THR A 186 10.07 -6.38 4.01
N VAL A 187 10.10 -5.67 5.14
CA VAL A 187 11.00 -5.94 6.26
C VAL A 187 10.18 -6.50 7.42
N ALA A 188 10.21 -7.82 7.57
CA ALA A 188 9.35 -8.56 8.49
C ALA A 188 9.79 -8.50 9.96
N CYS A 189 10.96 -7.92 10.26
CA CYS A 189 11.47 -7.70 11.62
C CYS A 189 11.43 -6.20 11.96
N GLN A 190 11.10 -5.87 13.20
CA GLN A 190 11.10 -4.47 13.68
C GLN A 190 12.51 -3.86 13.72
N GLU A 191 13.52 -4.68 13.96
CA GLU A 191 14.93 -4.32 14.09
C GLU A 191 15.58 -3.99 12.73
N GLY A 192 14.87 -4.17 11.63
CA GLY A 192 15.34 -3.91 10.27
C GLY A 192 15.72 -5.17 9.51
N GLN A 193 16.45 -5.01 8.40
CA GLN A 193 16.82 -6.12 7.50
C GLN A 193 17.96 -7.00 8.04
N SER A 194 18.76 -6.48 8.97
CA SER A 194 19.91 -7.16 9.55
C SER A 194 19.87 -7.07 11.07
N ILE A 195 19.73 -8.21 11.73
CA ILE A 195 19.66 -8.33 13.18
C ILE A 195 21.05 -8.65 13.70
N ILE A 196 21.50 -7.88 14.69
CA ILE A 196 22.80 -8.10 15.36
C ILE A 196 22.80 -9.49 16.02
N GLY A 197 23.91 -10.23 15.92
CA GLY A 197 24.09 -11.51 16.60
C GLY A 197 23.82 -11.40 18.12
N GLY A 198 23.11 -12.37 18.68
CA GLY A 198 22.69 -12.38 20.08
C GLY A 198 21.47 -11.51 20.40
N LYS A 199 20.89 -10.81 19.42
CA LYS A 199 19.61 -10.08 19.55
C LYS A 199 18.44 -10.91 19.03
N SER A 200 17.24 -10.35 19.06
CA SER A 200 16.04 -11.00 18.54
C SER A 200 15.42 -10.16 17.42
N CYS A 201 14.74 -10.85 16.51
CA CYS A 201 13.80 -10.25 15.57
C CYS A 201 12.41 -10.26 16.19
N THR A 202 11.78 -9.09 16.28
CA THR A 202 10.36 -8.93 16.63
C THR A 202 9.54 -8.93 15.35
N PRO A 203 8.70 -9.95 15.12
CA PRO A 203 7.91 -10.07 13.89
C PRO A 203 6.94 -8.93 13.68
N ARG A 204 6.81 -8.50 12.43
CA ARG A 204 5.83 -7.53 11.97
C ARG A 204 4.90 -8.16 10.95
N CYS A 205 3.62 -7.84 11.08
CA CYS A 205 2.57 -8.19 10.15
C CYS A 205 1.85 -6.92 9.67
N ASN A 206 1.21 -6.99 8.50
CA ASN A 206 0.37 -5.91 8.00
C ASN A 206 -0.88 -5.76 8.88
N ALA A 207 -1.53 -4.60 8.81
CA ALA A 207 -2.72 -4.32 9.63
C ALA A 207 -3.80 -5.41 9.47
N GLY A 208 -4.34 -5.87 10.60
CA GLY A 208 -5.32 -6.96 10.65
C GLY A 208 -4.73 -8.37 10.69
N PHE A 209 -3.41 -8.49 10.86
CA PHE A 209 -2.71 -9.74 11.04
C PHE A 209 -1.75 -9.68 12.22
N SER A 210 -1.65 -10.78 12.95
CA SER A 210 -0.73 -10.99 14.07
C SER A 210 0.26 -12.12 13.78
N PRO A 211 1.50 -12.03 14.27
CA PRO A 211 2.49 -13.05 14.04
C PRO A 211 2.21 -14.31 14.87
N SER A 212 2.52 -15.49 14.32
CA SER A 212 2.34 -16.78 14.99
C SER A 212 3.28 -16.99 16.19
N ILE A 213 4.37 -16.24 16.23
CA ILE A 213 5.37 -16.20 17.31
C ILE A 213 5.76 -14.74 17.52
N THR A 214 6.14 -14.38 18.74
CA THR A 214 6.42 -12.98 19.12
C THR A 214 7.89 -12.59 19.01
N SER A 215 8.81 -13.57 18.86
CA SER A 215 10.24 -13.31 18.79
C SER A 215 10.99 -14.46 18.10
N LEU A 216 12.04 -14.12 17.34
CA LEU A 216 13.00 -15.07 16.77
C LEU A 216 14.39 -14.68 17.25
N ALA A 217 15.08 -15.57 17.97
CA ALA A 217 16.42 -15.31 18.47
C ALA A 217 17.43 -15.39 17.31
N CYS A 218 18.28 -14.37 17.16
CA CYS A 218 19.40 -14.38 16.23
C CYS A 218 20.63 -14.96 16.92
N SER A 219 21.07 -16.13 16.48
CA SER A 219 22.35 -16.70 16.91
C SER A 219 23.15 -17.20 15.71
N ARG A 220 24.43 -16.84 15.67
CA ARG A 220 25.41 -17.28 14.67
C ARG A 220 24.90 -17.14 13.23
N GLY A 221 24.34 -15.97 12.91
CA GLY A 221 23.79 -15.65 11.59
C GLY A 221 22.46 -16.32 11.22
N THR A 222 21.88 -17.12 12.13
CA THR A 222 20.62 -17.85 11.90
C THR A 222 19.55 -17.43 12.90
N LEU A 223 18.32 -17.21 12.41
CA LEU A 223 17.16 -16.99 13.28
C LEU A 223 16.63 -18.33 13.80
N ASN A 224 16.27 -18.39 15.06
CA ASN A 224 15.54 -19.50 15.67
C ASN A 224 14.27 -18.98 16.39
N PRO A 225 13.06 -19.30 15.90
CA PRO A 225 12.77 -20.07 14.68
C PRO A 225 13.31 -19.40 13.41
N THR A 226 13.41 -20.13 12.29
CA THR A 226 13.92 -19.55 11.02
C THR A 226 12.87 -18.70 10.29
N THR A 227 11.59 -18.84 10.64
CA THR A 227 10.47 -18.15 9.99
C THR A 227 9.27 -18.01 10.94
N PHE A 228 8.28 -17.23 10.53
CA PHE A 228 6.99 -17.08 11.20
C PHE A 228 5.86 -16.92 10.18
N GLN A 229 4.60 -16.95 10.65
CA GLN A 229 3.43 -16.73 9.82
C GLN A 229 2.62 -15.53 10.34
N CYS A 230 2.11 -14.69 9.44
CA CYS A 230 1.11 -13.68 9.78
C CYS A 230 -0.30 -14.27 9.67
N ARG A 231 -0.97 -14.44 10.80
CA ARG A 231 -2.33 -14.98 10.89
C ARG A 231 -3.32 -13.84 10.95
N ALA A 232 -4.42 -13.96 10.21
CA ALA A 232 -5.47 -12.95 10.22
C ALA A 232 -6.08 -12.85 11.62
N ASP A 233 -6.25 -11.62 12.09
CA ASP A 233 -6.77 -11.34 13.42
C ASP A 233 -8.25 -11.72 13.52
N ASN A 234 -8.64 -12.13 14.72
CA ASN A 234 -10.04 -12.21 15.10
C ASN A 234 -10.60 -10.79 15.26
N CYS A 235 -11.89 -10.63 15.04
CA CYS A 235 -12.54 -9.34 15.21
C CYS A 235 -13.19 -9.26 16.59
N ASP A 236 -12.85 -8.22 17.34
CA ASP A 236 -13.56 -7.88 18.58
C ASP A 236 -14.82 -7.08 18.25
N VAL A 237 -15.94 -7.55 18.81
CA VAL A 237 -17.24 -6.91 18.65
C VAL A 237 -17.37 -5.82 19.71
N PRO A 238 -17.58 -4.54 19.32
CA PRO A 238 -17.74 -3.47 20.28
C PRO A 238 -19.02 -3.65 21.10
N TYR A 239 -19.07 -3.00 22.26
CA TYR A 239 -20.32 -2.88 23.02
C TYR A 239 -21.35 -2.09 22.21
N VAL A 240 -22.57 -2.61 22.11
CA VAL A 240 -23.69 -1.96 21.42
C VAL A 240 -24.84 -1.77 22.41
N ALA A 241 -25.33 -0.55 22.55
CA ALA A 241 -26.49 -0.27 23.41
C ALA A 241 -27.71 -1.10 22.96
N ASN A 242 -28.47 -1.60 23.94
CA ASN A 242 -29.62 -2.50 23.72
C ASN A 242 -29.29 -3.84 23.06
N SER A 243 -28.01 -4.24 22.99
CA SER A 243 -27.64 -5.62 22.68
C SER A 243 -27.73 -6.53 23.91
N LEU A 244 -27.78 -7.84 23.66
CA LEU A 244 -27.51 -8.87 24.65
C LEU A 244 -25.99 -9.03 24.84
N ASN A 245 -25.56 -9.73 25.88
CA ASN A 245 -24.18 -10.17 26.06
C ASN A 245 -24.14 -11.71 26.05
N PRO A 246 -23.40 -12.36 25.14
CA PRO A 246 -22.61 -11.79 24.05
C PRO A 246 -23.45 -11.02 23.00
N THR A 247 -22.85 -9.99 22.41
CA THR A 247 -23.43 -9.07 21.43
C THR A 247 -23.79 -9.78 20.12
N CYS A 248 -23.03 -10.83 19.77
CA CYS A 248 -23.33 -11.72 18.65
C CYS A 248 -23.62 -13.14 19.15
N SER A 249 -24.32 -13.94 18.34
CA SER A 249 -24.58 -15.35 18.63
C SER A 249 -23.30 -16.19 18.71
N GLU A 250 -22.27 -15.78 17.98
CA GLU A 250 -20.98 -16.46 17.88
C GLU A 250 -20.00 -16.03 19.00
N GLY A 251 -20.40 -15.10 19.88
CA GLY A 251 -19.55 -14.50 20.91
C GLY A 251 -19.10 -13.08 20.58
N ASN A 252 -18.28 -12.48 21.46
CA ASN A 252 -17.73 -11.12 21.25
C ASN A 252 -16.39 -11.11 20.51
N ASN A 253 -15.77 -12.27 20.29
CA ASN A 253 -14.53 -12.43 19.52
C ASN A 253 -14.80 -13.35 18.33
N ILE A 254 -14.85 -12.77 17.13
CA ILE A 254 -15.27 -13.46 15.90
C ILE A 254 -14.04 -13.88 15.12
N ALA A 255 -13.86 -15.18 14.92
CA ALA A 255 -12.74 -15.69 14.13
C ALA A 255 -12.76 -15.14 12.68
N HIS A 256 -11.58 -15.01 12.08
CA HIS A 256 -11.44 -14.58 10.69
C HIS A 256 -12.35 -15.38 9.73
N ASN A 257 -12.97 -14.70 8.76
CA ASN A 257 -13.94 -15.24 7.79
C ASN A 257 -15.24 -15.79 8.39
N LYS A 258 -15.46 -15.64 9.70
CA LYS A 258 -16.76 -15.89 10.31
C LYS A 258 -17.64 -14.64 10.29
N ARG A 259 -18.91 -14.85 10.63
CA ARG A 259 -19.92 -13.80 10.68
C ARG A 259 -20.36 -13.62 12.13
N CYS A 260 -20.63 -12.38 12.50
CA CYS A 260 -21.40 -12.04 13.70
C CYS A 260 -22.87 -11.91 13.30
N THR A 261 -23.73 -12.60 14.03
CA THR A 261 -25.19 -12.46 13.98
C THR A 261 -25.63 -11.64 15.20
N PRO A 262 -26.03 -10.37 15.01
CA PRO A 262 -26.37 -9.48 16.11
C PRO A 262 -27.51 -9.97 17.00
N ARG A 263 -27.36 -9.77 18.31
CA ARG A 263 -28.35 -10.12 19.33
C ARG A 263 -28.83 -8.87 20.05
N CYS A 264 -30.05 -8.44 19.76
CA CYS A 264 -30.70 -7.33 20.45
C CYS A 264 -31.58 -7.80 21.61
N LYS A 265 -31.76 -6.94 22.62
CA LYS A 265 -32.73 -7.16 23.70
C LYS A 265 -34.14 -7.22 23.13
N SER A 266 -35.07 -7.84 23.88
CA SER A 266 -36.49 -7.90 23.50
C SER A 266 -37.03 -6.51 23.17
N GLY A 267 -37.76 -6.40 22.06
CA GLY A 267 -38.29 -5.12 21.56
C GLY A 267 -37.33 -4.29 20.69
N TYR A 268 -36.12 -4.78 20.40
CA TYR A 268 -35.15 -4.11 19.52
C TYR A 268 -34.72 -5.02 18.36
N LEU A 269 -34.45 -4.42 17.19
CA LEU A 269 -33.92 -5.12 16.02
C LEU A 269 -32.58 -4.49 15.58
N PRO A 270 -31.63 -5.30 15.07
CA PRO A 270 -30.35 -4.80 14.63
C PRO A 270 -30.47 -4.06 13.30
N SER A 271 -29.70 -2.97 13.14
CA SER A 271 -29.62 -2.22 11.88
C SER A 271 -28.98 -3.02 10.73
N SER A 272 -28.18 -4.04 11.04
CA SER A 272 -27.56 -4.96 10.09
C SER A 272 -27.72 -6.39 10.57
N GLY A 273 -28.21 -7.29 9.72
CA GLY A 273 -28.49 -8.68 10.12
C GLY A 273 -27.26 -9.58 10.24
N SER A 274 -26.11 -9.17 9.69
CA SER A 274 -24.86 -9.92 9.77
C SER A 274 -23.65 -9.02 9.52
N LEU A 275 -22.58 -9.21 10.29
CA LEU A 275 -21.29 -8.53 10.11
C LEU A 275 -20.24 -9.60 9.74
N LYS A 276 -19.48 -9.39 8.66
CA LYS A 276 -18.41 -10.33 8.25
C LYS A 276 -17.08 -9.88 8.87
N CYS A 277 -16.35 -10.79 9.51
CA CYS A 277 -15.01 -10.54 10.01
C CYS A 277 -13.96 -10.84 8.94
N THR A 278 -13.13 -9.86 8.59
CA THR A 278 -12.01 -10.01 7.65
C THR A 278 -10.77 -9.33 8.21
N ALA A 279 -9.73 -10.10 8.54
CA ALA A 279 -8.45 -9.62 9.08
C ALA A 279 -8.63 -8.58 10.21
N GLY A 280 -9.24 -8.96 11.32
CA GLY A 280 -9.49 -8.07 12.46
C GLY A 280 -10.56 -6.99 12.26
N VAL A 281 -11.11 -6.82 11.06
CA VAL A 281 -12.10 -5.77 10.75
C VAL A 281 -13.48 -6.37 10.48
N LEU A 282 -14.49 -5.90 11.22
CA LEU A 282 -15.90 -6.19 10.94
C LEU A 282 -16.42 -5.32 9.79
N ARG A 283 -17.20 -5.93 8.88
CA ARG A 283 -17.93 -5.21 7.83
C ARG A 283 -19.42 -5.59 7.84
N PRO A 284 -20.33 -4.65 8.15
CA PRO A 284 -20.07 -3.28 8.64
C PRO A 284 -19.30 -3.26 9.97
N ALA A 285 -18.65 -2.15 10.30
CA ALA A 285 -17.78 -2.05 11.49
C ALA A 285 -18.54 -2.19 12.83
N THR A 286 -19.84 -1.86 12.82
CA THR A 286 -20.73 -1.99 13.98
C THR A 286 -22.18 -2.12 13.51
N PHE A 287 -23.09 -2.36 14.45
CA PHE A 287 -24.53 -2.28 14.26
C PHE A 287 -25.16 -1.53 15.44
N VAL A 288 -26.44 -1.18 15.31
CA VAL A 288 -27.21 -0.55 16.39
C VAL A 288 -28.49 -1.33 16.60
N CYS A 289 -28.85 -1.61 17.85
CA CYS A 289 -30.15 -2.15 18.22
C CYS A 289 -31.16 -1.00 18.37
N LYS A 290 -32.14 -0.92 17.47
CA LYS A 290 -33.16 0.14 17.48
C LYS A 290 -34.56 -0.45 17.60
N ALA A 291 -35.48 0.35 18.17
CA ALA A 291 -36.86 -0.06 18.28
C ALA A 291 -37.47 -0.25 16.87
N PRO A 292 -38.19 -1.36 16.62
CA PRO A 292 -38.98 -1.51 15.40
C PRO A 292 -40.13 -0.51 15.40
N CYS A 293 -40.60 -0.13 14.23
CA CYS A 293 -41.78 0.70 14.12
C CYS A 293 -43.03 -0.17 14.10
N ALA A 294 -43.97 0.11 15.01
CA ALA A 294 -45.28 -0.51 14.98
C ALA A 294 -46.12 0.11 13.86
N ALA A 295 -46.70 -0.72 13.00
CA ALA A 295 -47.65 -0.27 12.00
C ALA A 295 -48.90 0.31 12.71
N PRO A 296 -49.32 1.55 12.43
CA PRO A 296 -50.50 2.12 13.05
C PRO A 296 -51.76 1.39 12.60
N ASN A 297 -52.76 1.35 13.49
CA ASN A 297 -54.09 0.86 13.15
C ASN A 297 -54.80 1.94 12.34
N VAL A 298 -55.07 1.63 11.08
CA VAL A 298 -55.75 2.52 10.14
C VAL A 298 -57.09 1.88 9.75
N LEU A 299 -58.14 2.69 9.58
CA LEU A 299 -59.44 2.19 9.11
C LEU A 299 -59.33 1.67 7.67
N ASN A 300 -60.13 0.65 7.34
CA ASN A 300 -60.14 0.00 6.02
C ASN A 300 -58.81 -0.67 5.63
N THR A 301 -58.06 -1.16 6.62
CA THR A 301 -56.94 -2.07 6.39
C THR A 301 -56.92 -3.19 7.45
N ASN A 302 -56.68 -4.42 7.02
CA ASN A 302 -56.46 -5.56 7.93
C ASN A 302 -55.01 -5.59 8.44
N GLN A 303 -54.05 -5.10 7.66
CA GLN A 303 -52.64 -4.98 8.02
C GLN A 303 -52.04 -3.86 7.18
N LEU A 304 -51.68 -2.72 7.79
CA LEU A 304 -51.25 -1.54 7.04
C LEU A 304 -49.94 -1.75 6.27
N CYS A 305 -48.94 -2.38 6.87
CA CYS A 305 -47.63 -2.61 6.23
C CYS A 305 -47.54 -4.03 5.68
N ARG A 306 -47.19 -4.19 4.40
CA ARG A 306 -47.01 -5.51 3.78
C ARG A 306 -45.94 -6.35 4.49
N GLU A 307 -44.92 -5.71 5.03
CA GLU A 307 -43.78 -6.30 5.72
C GLU A 307 -44.12 -6.86 7.11
N GLY A 308 -45.34 -6.61 7.62
CA GLY A 308 -45.80 -7.10 8.92
C GLY A 308 -46.14 -5.97 9.90
N ARG A 309 -46.57 -6.35 11.11
CA ARG A 309 -46.97 -5.39 12.16
C ARG A 309 -45.79 -4.63 12.78
N LEU A 310 -44.58 -5.18 12.68
CA LEU A 310 -43.34 -4.58 13.18
C LEU A 310 -42.36 -4.44 12.01
N VAL A 311 -42.04 -3.19 11.65
CA VAL A 311 -41.11 -2.87 10.58
C VAL A 311 -39.75 -2.56 11.19
N SER A 312 -38.69 -3.21 10.72
CA SER A 312 -37.33 -2.97 11.23
C SER A 312 -36.85 -1.57 10.90
N HIS A 313 -36.03 -0.99 11.76
CA HIS A 313 -35.40 0.30 11.50
C HIS A 313 -34.65 0.32 10.15
N GLY A 314 -34.81 1.40 9.38
CA GLY A 314 -34.22 1.57 8.05
C GLY A 314 -34.92 0.78 6.95
N ARG A 315 -35.98 0.03 7.26
CA ARG A 315 -36.85 -0.60 6.26
C ARG A 315 -38.06 0.28 5.97
N SER A 316 -38.62 0.06 4.79
CA SER A 316 -39.82 0.72 4.33
C SER A 316 -41.04 -0.16 4.61
N CYS A 317 -42.08 0.43 5.16
CA CYS A 317 -43.42 -0.11 5.22
C CYS A 317 -44.10 0.17 3.88
N THR A 318 -44.38 -0.85 3.08
CA THR A 318 -45.23 -0.74 1.90
C THR A 318 -46.68 -0.76 2.36
N THR A 319 -47.37 0.36 2.19
CA THR A 319 -48.73 0.53 2.71
C THR A 319 -49.72 -0.27 1.86
N GLN A 320 -50.66 -0.94 2.50
CA GLN A 320 -51.73 -1.67 1.85
C GLN A 320 -53.08 -1.40 2.53
N CYS A 321 -54.11 -1.29 1.70
CA CYS A 321 -55.50 -1.06 2.11
C CYS A 321 -56.38 -2.22 1.64
N ASN A 322 -57.55 -2.37 2.26
CA ASN A 322 -58.52 -3.36 1.86
C ASN A 322 -59.05 -3.08 0.44
N ALA A 323 -59.60 -4.10 -0.21
CA ALA A 323 -60.15 -3.97 -1.56
C ALA A 323 -61.15 -2.79 -1.66
N GLY A 324 -61.01 -1.97 -2.71
CA GLY A 324 -61.81 -0.76 -2.89
C GLY A 324 -61.24 0.49 -2.23
N TYR A 325 -60.04 0.43 -1.64
CA TYR A 325 -59.35 1.59 -1.06
C TYR A 325 -57.90 1.70 -1.56
N LEU A 326 -57.40 2.93 -1.69
CA LEU A 326 -56.00 3.25 -2.05
C LEU A 326 -55.32 3.95 -0.87
N PRO A 327 -54.05 3.61 -0.56
CA PRO A 327 -53.30 4.30 0.47
C PRO A 327 -52.93 5.72 0.01
N SER A 328 -53.14 6.70 0.89
CA SER A 328 -52.72 8.10 0.68
C SER A 328 -51.22 8.26 0.37
N LYS A 329 -50.38 7.34 0.86
CA LYS A 329 -48.94 7.26 0.55
C LYS A 329 -48.56 5.82 0.35
N ALA A 330 -47.81 5.50 -0.71
CA ALA A 330 -47.46 4.12 -1.06
C ALA A 330 -46.42 3.47 -0.12
N SER A 331 -45.62 4.26 0.59
CA SER A 331 -44.58 3.74 1.50
C SER A 331 -44.23 4.70 2.63
N LEU A 332 -43.94 4.16 3.81
CA LEU A 332 -43.40 4.89 4.98
C LEU A 332 -42.01 4.37 5.34
N GLN A 333 -41.11 5.21 5.84
CA GLN A 333 -39.77 4.79 6.26
C GLN A 333 -39.71 4.66 7.78
N CYS A 334 -39.24 3.51 8.30
CA CYS A 334 -39.09 3.31 9.72
C CYS A 334 -37.78 3.93 10.24
N VAL A 335 -37.88 5.00 11.03
CA VAL A 335 -36.75 5.69 11.65
C VAL A 335 -36.93 5.70 13.16
N ASP A 336 -36.08 4.94 13.85
CA ASP A 336 -36.00 4.81 15.32
C ASP A 336 -37.35 4.66 16.03
N GLY A 337 -38.10 3.60 15.70
CA GLY A 337 -39.42 3.34 16.26
C GLY A 337 -40.57 4.17 15.66
N VAL A 338 -40.28 5.17 14.83
CA VAL A 338 -41.28 6.05 14.20
C VAL A 338 -41.38 5.81 12.69
N LEU A 339 -42.59 5.56 12.19
CA LEU A 339 -42.85 5.59 10.74
C LEU A 339 -42.89 7.03 10.25
N THR A 340 -41.82 7.43 9.58
CA THR A 340 -41.69 8.74 8.96
C THR A 340 -42.41 8.77 7.61
N GLY A 341 -43.00 9.92 7.29
CA GLY A 341 -43.91 10.07 6.16
C GLY A 341 -45.30 10.55 6.56
N GLY A 342 -45.57 10.87 7.82
CA GLY A 342 -46.83 11.46 8.28
C GLY A 342 -47.99 10.46 8.39
N PRO A 343 -49.19 10.90 8.79
CA PRO A 343 -50.34 10.02 8.92
C PRO A 343 -50.69 9.41 7.56
N VAL A 344 -51.02 8.11 7.57
CA VAL A 344 -51.51 7.39 6.39
C VAL A 344 -52.94 6.96 6.67
N TRP A 345 -53.79 7.20 5.69
CA TRP A 345 -55.16 6.70 5.65
C TRP A 345 -55.44 6.06 4.30
N CYS A 346 -56.49 5.24 4.28
CA CYS A 346 -57.01 4.56 3.10
C CYS A 346 -58.22 5.34 2.55
N GLU A 347 -58.10 5.86 1.33
CA GLU A 347 -59.18 6.59 0.65
C GLU A 347 -59.95 5.65 -0.28
N SER A 348 -61.25 5.91 -0.47
CA SER A 348 -62.04 5.11 -1.41
C SER A 348 -61.42 5.18 -2.80
N ALA A 349 -61.12 4.01 -3.37
CA ALA A 349 -60.67 3.94 -4.74
C ALA A 349 -61.81 4.51 -5.63
N PRO A 350 -61.52 5.39 -6.60
CA PRO A 350 -62.53 5.79 -7.57
C PRO A 350 -63.12 4.52 -8.20
N PRO A 351 -64.44 4.52 -8.51
CA PRO A 351 -65.12 3.34 -9.00
C PRO A 351 -64.34 2.75 -10.16
N PRO A 352 -64.14 1.41 -10.19
CA PRO A 352 -63.40 0.78 -11.27
C PRO A 352 -64.05 1.23 -12.57
N ILE A 353 -63.27 1.90 -13.42
CA ILE A 353 -63.68 2.20 -14.79
C ILE A 353 -64.00 0.83 -15.40
N GLY A 354 -65.28 0.59 -15.66
CA GLY A 354 -65.83 -0.73 -15.95
C GLY A 354 -64.96 -1.49 -16.95
N GLY A 355 -64.65 -2.75 -16.60
CA GLY A 355 -63.69 -3.62 -17.25
C GLY A 355 -64.07 -4.13 -18.64
N ASN A 356 -64.65 -3.30 -19.50
CA ASN A 356 -64.79 -3.59 -20.92
C ASN A 356 -63.74 -2.80 -21.72
N PHE A 357 -62.47 -3.17 -21.51
CA PHE A 357 -61.37 -2.72 -22.34
C PHE A 357 -61.08 -3.78 -23.41
N TYR A 358 -61.40 -3.48 -24.67
CA TYR A 358 -60.97 -4.30 -25.79
C TYR A 358 -59.49 -3.98 -26.11
N ASN A 359 -58.60 -4.92 -25.82
CA ASN A 359 -57.26 -4.95 -26.40
C ASN A 359 -57.38 -5.54 -27.82
N CYS A 360 -57.05 -4.76 -28.85
CA CYS A 360 -56.95 -5.26 -30.21
C CYS A 360 -55.47 -5.38 -30.62
N TRP A 361 -55.16 -6.55 -31.17
CA TRP A 361 -53.83 -7.01 -31.57
C TRP A 361 -53.12 -6.11 -32.59
N THR A 362 -51.78 -6.16 -32.54
CA THR A 362 -50.83 -5.51 -33.44
C THR A 362 -50.75 -6.23 -34.79
N GLY A 363 -51.08 -5.52 -35.88
CA GLY A 363 -50.85 -5.96 -37.26
C GLY A 363 -51.66 -5.13 -38.27
N ASP A 364 -50.97 -4.30 -39.03
CA ASP A 364 -51.43 -3.43 -40.14
C ASP A 364 -52.35 -2.21 -39.87
N PRO A 365 -51.99 -0.99 -40.35
CA PRO A 365 -52.66 0.26 -40.00
C PRO A 365 -53.86 0.57 -40.90
N HIS A 366 -54.71 -0.41 -41.19
CA HIS A 366 -55.93 -0.20 -41.96
C HIS A 366 -57.16 -0.46 -41.08
N PHE A 367 -57.66 0.59 -40.41
CA PHE A 367 -58.94 0.52 -39.71
C PHE A 367 -60.09 0.41 -40.73
N VAL A 368 -60.65 -0.80 -40.87
CA VAL A 368 -61.94 -1.07 -41.51
C VAL A 368 -62.79 -1.83 -40.49
N CYS A 369 -63.82 -1.19 -39.93
CA CYS A 369 -64.90 -1.93 -39.28
C CYS A 369 -65.72 -2.62 -40.38
N SER A 370 -65.31 -3.81 -40.80
CA SER A 370 -66.15 -4.72 -41.58
C SER A 370 -67.08 -5.47 -40.62
N HIS A 371 -68.38 -5.25 -40.75
CA HIS A 371 -69.42 -5.90 -39.96
C HIS A 371 -69.35 -7.43 -40.04
N GLY A 372 -68.86 -8.07 -38.98
CA GLY A 372 -69.27 -9.41 -38.59
C GLY A 372 -70.59 -9.32 -37.83
N ARG A 373 -71.62 -10.01 -38.31
CA ARG A 373 -73.01 -9.97 -37.84
C ARG A 373 -73.14 -10.07 -36.31
N ARG A 374 -73.39 -8.95 -35.63
CA ARG A 374 -74.30 -8.83 -34.48
C ARG A 374 -74.85 -7.41 -34.44
N SER A 375 -76.17 -7.35 -34.35
CA SER A 375 -76.99 -6.15 -34.35
C SER A 375 -77.02 -5.55 -32.95
N ASP A 376 -76.29 -4.45 -32.74
CA ASP A 376 -76.67 -3.43 -31.78
C ASP A 376 -76.38 -2.05 -32.41
N PRO A 377 -77.41 -1.23 -32.69
CA PRO A 377 -77.20 0.11 -33.20
C PRO A 377 -76.52 0.98 -32.13
N LEU A 378 -75.54 1.79 -32.52
CA LEU A 378 -74.93 2.80 -31.66
C LEU A 378 -76.04 3.70 -31.09
N VAL A 379 -76.31 3.58 -29.79
CA VAL A 379 -77.33 4.36 -29.09
C VAL A 379 -76.84 5.81 -28.97
N PRO A 380 -77.68 6.82 -29.29
CA PRO A 380 -77.34 8.23 -29.04
C PRO A 380 -76.85 8.45 -27.60
N GLY A 381 -75.72 9.14 -27.44
CA GLY A 381 -75.10 9.36 -26.12
C GLY A 381 -73.99 8.37 -25.73
N THR A 382 -73.63 7.41 -26.59
CA THR A 382 -72.51 6.49 -26.33
C THR A 382 -71.14 7.17 -26.52
N HIS A 383 -70.26 6.98 -25.53
CA HIS A 383 -68.86 7.37 -25.57
C HIS A 383 -68.05 6.23 -26.17
N TRP A 384 -67.14 6.53 -27.09
CA TRP A 384 -66.14 5.55 -27.54
C TRP A 384 -64.74 6.12 -27.32
N VAL A 385 -63.81 5.27 -26.92
CA VAL A 385 -62.40 5.61 -26.75
C VAL A 385 -61.56 4.63 -27.56
N LEU A 386 -60.88 5.12 -28.59
CA LEU A 386 -59.87 4.37 -29.33
C LEU A 386 -58.50 4.62 -28.69
N LYS A 387 -57.87 3.57 -28.16
CA LYS A 387 -56.52 3.64 -27.57
C LYS A 387 -55.54 2.97 -28.53
N GLN A 388 -54.50 3.70 -28.93
CA GLN A 388 -53.35 3.10 -29.60
C GLN A 388 -52.20 3.06 -28.59
N SER A 389 -51.82 1.86 -28.18
CA SER A 389 -50.63 1.63 -27.35
C SER A 389 -49.84 0.49 -27.95
N CYS A 390 -48.61 0.77 -28.40
CA CYS A 390 -47.63 -0.29 -28.64
C CYS A 390 -47.27 -0.92 -27.29
N PRO A 391 -47.22 -2.26 -27.16
CA PRO A 391 -46.81 -2.91 -25.91
C PRO A 391 -45.41 -2.42 -25.49
N GLY A 392 -45.30 -1.89 -24.27
CA GLY A 392 -44.04 -1.41 -23.70
C GLY A 392 -43.66 0.05 -24.00
N SER A 393 -44.47 0.81 -24.75
CA SER A 393 -44.20 2.25 -24.94
C SER A 393 -44.86 3.09 -23.84
N PRO A 394 -44.13 4.02 -23.18
CA PRO A 394 -44.72 4.97 -22.22
C PRO A 394 -45.65 6.00 -22.89
N ASN A 395 -45.67 6.04 -24.23
CA ASN A 395 -46.40 7.02 -25.00
C ASN A 395 -47.70 6.43 -25.55
N PHE A 396 -48.82 6.70 -24.89
CA PHE A 396 -50.15 6.34 -25.39
C PHE A 396 -50.94 7.60 -25.74
N MET A 397 -51.80 7.47 -26.76
CA MET A 397 -52.79 8.46 -27.14
C MET A 397 -54.16 7.80 -27.25
N TRP A 398 -55.19 8.55 -26.86
CA TRP A 398 -56.58 8.13 -26.93
C TRP A 398 -57.41 9.15 -27.72
N VAL A 399 -58.40 8.64 -28.46
CA VAL A 399 -59.40 9.46 -29.17
C VAL A 399 -60.75 9.14 -28.58
N GLN A 400 -61.44 10.16 -28.06
CA GLN A 400 -62.80 10.02 -27.54
C GLN A 400 -63.80 10.78 -28.42
N GLY A 401 -64.90 10.14 -28.80
CA GLY A 401 -65.97 10.78 -29.56
C GLY A 401 -67.34 10.61 -28.91
N LEU A 402 -68.22 11.59 -29.18
CA LEU A 402 -69.63 11.57 -28.80
C LEU A 402 -70.51 11.72 -30.05
N PHE A 403 -71.47 10.81 -30.25
CA PHE A 403 -72.43 10.89 -31.36
C PHE A 403 -73.81 11.33 -30.88
N GLY A 404 -74.31 12.46 -31.42
CA GLY A 404 -75.61 13.04 -31.10
C GLY A 404 -76.79 12.45 -31.91
N PRO A 405 -78.04 12.65 -31.47
CA PRO A 405 -79.23 12.02 -32.05
C PRO A 405 -79.57 12.46 -33.49
N VAL A 406 -80.37 11.62 -34.15
CA VAL A 406 -80.62 11.60 -35.60
C VAL A 406 -81.70 12.61 -36.00
N ARG A 407 -81.25 13.86 -36.29
CA ARG A 407 -81.86 14.95 -37.12
C ARG A 407 -82.41 16.19 -36.38
N PRO A 408 -82.23 17.41 -36.94
CA PRO A 408 -81.19 17.88 -37.85
C PRO A 408 -80.31 18.93 -37.15
N ALA A 409 -79.43 18.49 -36.25
CA ALA A 409 -78.29 19.29 -35.78
C ALA A 409 -77.27 18.37 -35.11
N CYS A 410 -76.57 17.54 -35.90
CA CYS A 410 -75.54 16.64 -35.37
C CYS A 410 -74.34 17.46 -34.86
N THR A 411 -74.18 17.53 -33.54
CA THR A 411 -72.97 18.04 -32.88
C THR A 411 -71.98 16.88 -32.81
N MET A 412 -70.82 16.99 -33.47
CA MET A 412 -69.73 16.02 -33.33
C MET A 412 -68.65 16.64 -32.45
N GLY A 413 -68.33 16.00 -31.33
CA GLY A 413 -67.16 16.32 -30.52
C GLY A 413 -66.15 15.18 -30.64
N THR A 414 -64.93 15.50 -31.04
CA THR A 414 -63.80 14.56 -31.00
C THR A 414 -62.70 15.17 -30.15
N ALA A 415 -62.29 14.46 -29.10
CA ALA A 415 -61.19 14.85 -28.24
C ALA A 415 -59.99 13.91 -28.48
N PHE A 416 -58.80 14.50 -28.58
CA PHE A 416 -57.52 13.83 -28.70
C PHE A 416 -56.70 14.14 -27.45
N GLY A 417 -56.23 13.12 -26.73
CA GLY A 417 -55.44 13.31 -25.51
C GLY A 417 -54.36 12.25 -25.38
N GLY A 418 -53.20 12.59 -24.83
CA GLY A 418 -52.12 11.61 -24.66
C GLY A 418 -50.79 12.21 -24.20
N HIS A 419 -49.84 11.33 -23.89
CA HIS A 419 -48.49 11.73 -23.45
C HIS A 419 -47.74 12.52 -24.54
N PHE A 420 -48.08 12.27 -25.82
CA PHE A 420 -47.59 12.99 -27.00
C PHE A 420 -48.01 14.46 -27.08
N LEU A 421 -49.07 14.84 -26.36
CA LEU A 421 -49.48 16.23 -26.21
C LEU A 421 -48.96 16.81 -24.88
N GLY A 422 -48.04 16.15 -24.18
CA GLY A 422 -47.54 16.60 -22.87
C GLY A 422 -48.61 16.57 -21.78
N LYS A 423 -49.50 15.57 -21.80
CA LYS A 423 -50.71 15.45 -20.96
C LYS A 423 -51.82 16.46 -21.28
N ASN A 424 -51.70 17.19 -22.39
CA ASN A 424 -52.71 18.14 -22.84
C ASN A 424 -53.79 17.45 -23.70
N VAL A 425 -54.95 18.10 -23.83
CA VAL A 425 -56.14 17.58 -24.56
C VAL A 425 -56.59 18.58 -25.61
N ILE A 426 -56.74 18.12 -26.86
CA ILE A 426 -57.37 18.88 -27.95
C ILE A 426 -58.80 18.42 -28.12
N THR A 427 -59.76 19.34 -28.07
CA THR A 427 -61.16 19.05 -28.35
C THR A 427 -61.62 19.82 -29.57
N ILE A 428 -62.11 19.11 -30.59
CA ILE A 428 -62.69 19.69 -31.80
C ILE A 428 -64.18 19.44 -31.74
N ARG A 429 -64.98 20.51 -31.69
CA ARG A 429 -66.44 20.41 -31.66
C ARG A 429 -67.05 21.12 -32.85
N SER A 430 -67.89 20.41 -33.60
CA SER A 430 -68.81 20.96 -34.59
C SER A 430 -70.08 21.43 -33.88
N ASN A 431 -70.31 22.74 -33.76
CA ASN A 431 -71.65 23.23 -33.42
C ASN A 431 -72.41 23.57 -34.70
N ASN A 432 -73.71 23.24 -34.73
CA ASN A 432 -74.55 23.63 -35.86
C ASN A 432 -74.81 25.12 -35.82
N ASN A 433 -74.09 25.81 -36.70
CA ASN A 433 -74.28 27.21 -37.06
C ASN A 433 -74.13 28.22 -35.89
N PRO A 434 -73.01 28.96 -35.80
CA PRO A 434 -71.88 28.95 -36.71
C PRO A 434 -70.50 29.04 -36.00
N SER A 435 -69.96 27.92 -35.54
CA SER A 435 -68.50 27.76 -35.43
C SER A 435 -68.08 26.35 -35.01
N TRP A 436 -67.05 25.83 -35.70
CA TRP A 436 -66.22 24.78 -35.12
C TRP A 436 -65.34 25.43 -34.08
N ILE A 437 -65.34 24.87 -32.87
CA ILE A 437 -64.50 25.34 -31.78
C ILE A 437 -63.41 24.30 -31.57
N VAL A 438 -62.16 24.72 -31.72
CA VAL A 438 -61.01 23.92 -31.31
C VAL A 438 -60.56 24.43 -29.96
N LYS A 439 -60.48 23.53 -28.99
CA LYS A 439 -60.02 23.80 -27.64
C LYS A 439 -58.71 23.07 -27.38
N TRP A 440 -57.77 23.73 -26.71
CA TRP A 440 -56.58 23.12 -26.11
C TRP A 440 -56.71 23.23 -24.59
N ASN A 441 -56.70 22.10 -23.87
CA ASN A 441 -56.97 22.02 -22.44
C ASN A 441 -58.24 22.75 -21.99
N GLY A 442 -59.28 22.71 -22.83
CA GLY A 442 -60.56 23.38 -22.55
C GLY A 442 -60.62 24.86 -22.95
N GLN A 443 -59.50 25.50 -23.29
CA GLN A 443 -59.46 26.89 -23.79
C GLN A 443 -59.62 26.95 -25.31
N ASN A 444 -60.46 27.86 -25.82
CA ASN A 444 -60.63 28.02 -27.26
C ASN A 444 -59.33 28.55 -27.89
N ILE A 445 -58.77 27.78 -28.82
CA ILE A 445 -57.66 28.24 -29.67
C ILE A 445 -58.18 28.71 -31.04
N VAL A 446 -59.41 28.35 -31.42
CA VAL A 446 -60.11 28.93 -32.57
C VAL A 446 -61.59 29.13 -32.27
N ASN A 447 -62.08 30.35 -32.47
CA ASN A 447 -63.45 30.76 -32.13
C ASN A 447 -64.45 30.66 -33.30
N ALA A 448 -64.01 30.72 -34.57
CA ALA A 448 -64.87 30.53 -35.75
C ALA A 448 -64.06 30.16 -37.01
N TRP A 449 -64.60 29.28 -37.87
CA TRP A 449 -63.97 28.84 -39.12
C TRP A 449 -64.81 29.25 -40.35
N LYS A 450 -64.18 29.69 -41.44
CA LYS A 450 -64.87 29.99 -42.72
C LYS A 450 -65.21 28.70 -43.47
N ARG A 451 -66.41 28.64 -44.06
CA ARG A 451 -67.09 27.41 -44.52
C ARG A 451 -66.61 26.87 -45.89
N SER A 452 -65.78 27.60 -46.64
CA SER A 452 -65.38 27.23 -48.00
C SER A 452 -63.87 27.26 -48.21
N GLY A 453 -63.34 26.20 -48.83
CA GLY A 453 -61.93 26.08 -49.23
C GLY A 453 -61.13 25.03 -48.45
N HIS A 454 -60.04 24.57 -49.06
CA HIS A 454 -58.99 23.81 -48.38
C HIS A 454 -58.17 24.78 -47.54
N ASN A 455 -58.32 24.76 -46.22
CA ASN A 455 -57.62 25.65 -45.31
C ASN A 455 -56.77 24.84 -44.34
N THR A 456 -55.50 25.22 -44.19
CA THR A 456 -54.55 24.65 -43.22
C THR A 456 -54.21 25.69 -42.17
N TYR A 457 -54.36 25.33 -40.90
CA TYR A 457 -54.03 26.19 -39.77
C TYR A 457 -52.89 25.57 -38.97
N LYS A 458 -51.84 26.35 -38.76
CA LYS A 458 -50.63 25.95 -38.01
C LYS A 458 -50.65 26.58 -36.62
N TYR A 459 -50.38 25.78 -35.60
CA TYR A 459 -50.28 26.21 -34.21
C TYR A 459 -48.98 25.68 -33.62
N ASN A 460 -48.24 26.51 -32.90
CA ASN A 460 -47.12 26.06 -32.10
C ASN A 460 -47.57 25.96 -30.64
N LEU A 461 -47.69 24.74 -30.14
CA LEU A 461 -48.22 24.46 -28.80
C LEU A 461 -47.13 23.74 -28.01
N GLY A 462 -46.46 24.48 -27.11
CA GLY A 462 -45.40 23.94 -26.27
C GLY A 462 -44.18 23.39 -27.02
N GLY A 463 -43.83 23.98 -28.17
CA GLY A 463 -42.68 23.58 -28.99
C GLY A 463 -43.00 22.52 -30.05
N THR A 464 -44.25 22.04 -30.12
CA THR A 464 -44.74 21.16 -31.18
C THR A 464 -45.58 21.96 -32.17
N GLU A 465 -45.19 21.99 -33.44
CA GLU A 465 -46.03 22.53 -34.51
C GLU A 465 -47.13 21.52 -34.85
N LEU A 466 -48.36 22.01 -34.93
CA LEU A 466 -49.58 21.28 -35.20
C LEU A 466 -50.29 21.91 -36.40
N SER A 467 -50.52 21.15 -37.45
CA SER A 467 -51.27 21.55 -38.65
C SER A 467 -52.63 20.89 -38.71
N LEU A 468 -53.69 21.71 -38.63
CA LEU A 468 -55.07 21.28 -38.86
C LEU A 468 -55.47 21.68 -40.29
N THR A 469 -55.60 20.69 -41.17
CA THR A 469 -56.08 20.89 -42.54
C THR A 469 -57.51 20.41 -42.67
N TRP A 470 -58.40 21.26 -43.17
CA TRP A 470 -59.78 20.90 -43.42
C TRP A 470 -60.09 20.92 -44.91
N SER A 471 -60.95 20.01 -45.33
CA SER A 471 -61.57 19.96 -46.65
C SER A 471 -63.08 19.70 -46.51
N THR A 472 -63.81 19.87 -47.61
CA THR A 472 -65.25 19.57 -47.66
C THR A 472 -65.62 18.18 -47.12
N ASN A 473 -64.72 17.20 -47.22
CA ASN A 473 -65.01 15.81 -46.90
C ASN A 473 -64.06 15.16 -45.88
N HIS A 474 -63.00 15.84 -45.42
CA HIS A 474 -62.09 15.30 -44.41
C HIS A 474 -61.40 16.38 -43.56
N LEU A 475 -61.16 16.04 -42.28
CA LEU A 475 -60.28 16.75 -41.36
C LEU A 475 -58.95 16.00 -41.27
N GLN A 476 -57.85 16.72 -41.35
CA GLN A 476 -56.52 16.19 -41.18
C GLN A 476 -55.79 16.94 -40.05
N LEU A 477 -55.20 16.20 -39.12
CA LEU A 477 -54.37 16.71 -38.04
C LEU A 477 -52.96 16.15 -38.24
N ALA A 478 -52.01 17.01 -38.60
CA ALA A 478 -50.60 16.69 -38.73
C ALA A 478 -49.81 17.29 -37.58
N LEU A 479 -48.89 16.52 -37.01
CA LEU A 479 -47.99 16.93 -35.95
C LEU A 479 -46.57 16.99 -36.53
N SER A 480 -45.77 17.95 -36.10
CA SER A 480 -44.41 18.23 -36.61
C SER A 480 -43.47 17.01 -36.61
N TYR A 481 -43.73 16.01 -35.78
CA TYR A 481 -42.98 14.76 -35.71
C TYR A 481 -43.51 13.65 -36.64
N GLY A 482 -44.15 14.01 -37.76
CA GLY A 482 -44.47 13.09 -38.87
C GLY A 482 -45.81 12.34 -38.77
N VAL A 483 -46.57 12.52 -37.68
CA VAL A 483 -47.85 11.80 -37.50
C VAL A 483 -48.99 12.59 -38.11
N THR A 484 -49.77 11.94 -38.99
CA THR A 484 -50.91 12.55 -39.66
C THR A 484 -52.17 11.72 -39.48
N TYR A 485 -53.18 12.30 -38.86
CA TYR A 485 -54.52 11.71 -38.73
C TYR A 485 -55.45 12.31 -39.75
N LYS A 486 -56.26 11.46 -40.41
CA LYS A 486 -57.29 11.89 -41.36
C LYS A 486 -58.64 11.27 -40.97
N ALA A 487 -59.59 12.12 -40.62
CA ALA A 487 -60.99 11.74 -40.44
C ALA A 487 -61.76 12.14 -41.70
N GLN A 488 -62.29 11.16 -42.44
CA GLN A 488 -63.00 11.38 -43.70
C GLN A 488 -64.46 10.93 -43.58
N ARG A 489 -65.38 11.74 -44.11
CA ARG A 489 -66.79 11.40 -44.24
C ARG A 489 -66.99 10.63 -45.53
N SER A 490 -67.37 9.35 -45.46
CA SER A 490 -67.70 8.55 -46.65
C SER A 490 -69.22 8.51 -46.84
N HIS A 491 -69.68 8.93 -48.02
CA HIS A 491 -71.07 8.75 -48.43
C HIS A 491 -71.22 7.34 -49.00
N TRP A 492 -71.57 6.36 -48.17
CA TRP A 492 -71.95 5.03 -48.63
C TRP A 492 -73.42 4.77 -48.25
N ARG A 493 -74.26 4.55 -49.26
CA ARG A 493 -75.72 4.27 -49.23
C ARG A 493 -76.46 4.65 -47.92
N ARG A 494 -77.06 5.84 -47.90
CA ARG A 494 -78.07 6.36 -46.94
C ARG A 494 -77.78 6.28 -45.42
N GLN A 495 -76.63 5.78 -44.97
CA GLN A 495 -76.18 5.88 -43.58
C GLN A 495 -74.86 6.68 -43.50
N LYS A 496 -74.84 7.71 -42.64
CA LYS A 496 -73.71 8.64 -42.48
C LYS A 496 -72.62 8.00 -41.63
N ASN A 497 -71.74 7.20 -42.23
CA ASN A 497 -70.60 6.60 -41.54
C ASN A 497 -69.35 7.52 -41.63
N ILE A 498 -68.52 7.49 -40.58
CA ILE A 498 -67.25 8.25 -40.51
C ILE A 498 -66.11 7.24 -40.48
N ARG A 499 -65.09 7.45 -41.31
CA ARG A 499 -63.85 6.68 -41.27
C ARG A 499 -62.76 7.54 -40.66
N VAL A 500 -62.18 7.09 -39.56
CA VAL A 500 -60.97 7.70 -38.99
C VAL A 500 -59.81 6.79 -39.35
N SER A 501 -58.81 7.33 -40.04
CA SER A 501 -57.57 6.64 -40.40
C SER A 501 -56.40 7.44 -39.85
N GLY A 502 -55.49 6.79 -39.13
CA GLY A 502 -54.21 7.37 -38.71
C GLY A 502 -53.10 6.81 -39.58
N PHE A 503 -52.27 7.69 -40.15
CA PHE A 503 -51.06 7.30 -40.86
C PHE A 503 -49.87 7.76 -40.02
N TYR A 504 -49.02 6.81 -39.65
CA TYR A 504 -47.73 7.10 -39.03
C TYR A 504 -46.70 7.00 -40.15
N TYR A 505 -46.10 8.13 -40.53
CA TYR A 505 -44.93 8.14 -41.38
C TYR A 505 -43.73 8.12 -40.43
N THR A 506 -43.00 7.01 -40.42
CA THR A 506 -41.69 6.90 -39.74
C THR A 506 -40.66 7.77 -40.43
#